data_AF-A0A136HWZ6-F1
#
_entry.id   AF-A0A136HWZ6-F1
#
_cell.length_a   1.000
_cell.length_b   1.000
_cell.length_c   1.000
_cell.angle_alpha   90.00
_cell.angle_beta   90.00
_cell.angle_gamma   90.00
#
_symmetry.space_group_name_H-M   'P 1'
#
loop_
_entity.id
_entity.type
_entity.pdbx_description
1 polymer ?
#
loop_
_entity_poly.entity_id
_entity_poly.type
_entity_poly.pdbx_seq_one_letter_code
_entity_poly.pdbx_strand_id
1 'polypeptide(L)'
;MLTLVNDTNSNDDITPEAHGLYKLFLKPATQVAIETKPVFGANITLHKGVMAHSSFIATPDNIMGWVDHGGLSYFSVNQGPTSKPNEDGAAHLPSQFLSTDGGILRVTSPTRIYLIATVPIDIHKHGLCFFTPV
;
A
#
# COMPACT_ATOMS: atom_id res chain seq x y z
N MET A 1 -15.38 -20.00 29.28
CA MET A 1 -14.88 -21.06 28.37
C MET A 1 -14.60 -20.38 27.03
N LEU A 2 -13.35 -20.00 26.78
CA LEU A 2 -12.96 -19.40 25.51
C LEU A 2 -12.76 -20.52 24.49
N THR A 3 -13.59 -20.55 23.46
CA THR A 3 -13.37 -21.37 22.27
C THR A 3 -12.17 -20.80 21.51
N LEU A 4 -11.07 -21.56 21.46
CA LEU A 4 -10.00 -21.33 20.50
C LEU A 4 -10.58 -21.55 19.10
N VAL A 5 -10.73 -20.47 18.33
CA VAL A 5 -10.96 -20.57 16.89
C VAL A 5 -9.59 -20.84 16.26
N ASN A 6 -9.31 -22.12 16.02
CA ASN A 6 -8.18 -22.56 15.20
C ASN A 6 -8.51 -22.27 13.74
N ASP A 7 -8.39 -21.03 13.31
CA ASP A 7 -8.49 -20.69 11.90
C ASP A 7 -7.30 -19.83 11.47
N THR A 8 -6.15 -20.48 11.33
CA THR A 8 -4.94 -19.92 10.72
C THR A 8 -5.09 -19.69 9.20
N ASN A 9 -6.31 -19.76 8.65
CA ASN A 9 -6.56 -19.58 7.23
C ASN A 9 -7.70 -18.58 6.93
N SER A 10 -7.78 -17.48 7.68
CA SER A 10 -8.68 -16.35 7.35
C SER A 10 -8.44 -15.73 5.97
N ASN A 11 -7.51 -16.25 5.16
CA ASN A 11 -7.29 -15.88 3.76
C ASN A 11 -8.37 -16.40 2.80
N ASP A 12 -9.09 -17.47 3.15
CA ASP A 12 -10.08 -18.09 2.25
C ASP A 12 -11.43 -17.34 2.25
N ASP A 13 -11.71 -16.57 3.30
CA ASP A 13 -12.98 -15.85 3.49
C ASP A 13 -12.95 -14.41 2.96
N ILE A 14 -11.87 -14.01 2.28
CA ILE A 14 -11.85 -12.68 1.70
C ILE A 14 -12.37 -12.76 0.27
N THR A 15 -13.67 -12.57 0.15
CA THR A 15 -14.27 -12.04 -1.06
C THR A 15 -13.71 -10.63 -1.29
N PRO A 16 -12.91 -10.39 -2.35
CA PRO A 16 -12.55 -9.03 -2.72
C PRO A 16 -13.83 -8.22 -2.88
N GLU A 17 -13.83 -6.96 -2.43
CA GLU A 17 -14.90 -6.06 -2.87
C GLU A 17 -14.96 -6.10 -4.39
N ALA A 18 -16.15 -5.95 -4.98
CA ALA A 18 -16.34 -5.92 -6.43
C ALA A 18 -15.58 -4.75 -7.12
N HIS A 19 -14.85 -3.95 -6.34
CA HIS A 19 -14.12 -2.76 -6.73
C HIS A 19 -12.60 -3.03 -6.76
N GLY A 20 -12.09 -3.19 -7.98
CA GLY A 20 -10.71 -2.99 -8.45
C GLY A 20 -9.56 -3.52 -7.58
N LEU A 21 -8.83 -4.52 -8.08
CA LEU A 21 -7.43 -4.67 -7.66
C LEU A 21 -6.67 -3.45 -8.16
N TYR A 22 -6.04 -2.68 -7.28
CA TYR A 22 -5.25 -1.50 -7.65
C TYR A 22 -3.75 -1.80 -7.54
N LYS A 23 -2.95 -0.98 -8.21
CA LYS A 23 -1.49 -1.02 -8.14
C LYS A 23 -0.93 0.34 -7.73
N LEU A 24 -0.11 0.34 -6.68
CA LEU A 24 0.55 1.54 -6.17
C LEU A 24 1.95 1.67 -6.75
N PHE A 25 2.26 2.83 -7.32
CA PHE A 25 3.56 3.18 -7.87
C PHE A 25 4.16 4.38 -7.15
N LEU A 26 5.49 4.47 -7.22
CA LEU A 26 6.23 5.66 -6.84
C LEU A 26 6.71 6.39 -8.09
N LYS A 27 6.68 7.72 -8.06
CA LYS A 27 7.17 8.51 -9.20
C LYS A 27 8.69 8.33 -9.40
N PRO A 28 9.22 8.42 -10.63
CA PRO A 28 10.61 8.03 -10.96
C PRO A 28 11.73 8.77 -10.22
N ALA A 29 11.46 9.92 -9.59
CA ALA A 29 12.45 10.73 -8.86
C ALA A 29 12.29 10.66 -7.33
N THR A 30 11.33 9.87 -6.84
CA THR A 30 11.05 9.76 -5.40
C THR A 30 12.18 9.00 -4.70
N GLN A 31 12.84 9.62 -3.72
CA GLN A 31 13.83 8.96 -2.89
C GLN A 31 13.15 8.12 -1.81
N VAL A 32 13.49 6.84 -1.74
CA VAL A 32 12.84 5.87 -0.83
C VAL A 32 13.87 5.25 0.09
N ALA A 33 13.56 5.25 1.38
CA ALA A 33 14.26 4.49 2.40
C ALA A 33 13.33 3.40 2.97
N ILE A 34 13.93 2.32 3.50
CA ILE A 34 13.21 1.28 4.23
C ILE A 34 13.81 1.18 5.61
N GLU A 35 13.10 1.72 6.60
CA GLU A 35 13.61 1.83 7.96
C GLU A 35 12.50 1.76 9.01
N THR A 36 12.90 1.65 10.27
CA THR A 36 11.98 1.66 11.42
C THR A 36 11.61 3.06 11.91
N LYS A 37 12.24 4.10 11.36
CA LYS A 37 12.04 5.52 11.71
C LYS A 37 12.21 6.39 10.46
N PRO A 38 11.63 7.60 10.39
CA PRO A 38 11.82 8.52 9.28
C PRO A 38 13.31 8.79 8.99
N VAL A 39 13.70 8.77 7.72
CA VAL A 39 15.07 9.04 7.27
C VAL A 39 15.13 10.43 6.64
N PHE A 40 16.02 11.29 7.14
CA PHE A 40 16.26 12.61 6.55
C PHE A 40 16.85 12.48 5.13
N GLY A 41 16.31 13.26 4.20
CA GLY A 41 16.71 13.21 2.78
C GLY A 41 15.89 12.25 1.93
N ALA A 42 15.14 11.30 2.52
CA ALA A 42 14.20 10.47 1.77
C ALA A 42 12.84 11.18 1.63
N ASN A 43 12.24 11.10 0.44
CA ASN A 43 10.87 11.58 0.24
C ASN A 43 9.85 10.66 0.90
N ILE A 44 10.11 9.35 0.88
CA ILE A 44 9.32 8.31 1.53
C ILE A 44 10.24 7.43 2.36
N THR A 45 9.86 7.15 3.60
CA THR A 45 10.43 6.07 4.40
C THR A 45 9.36 5.00 4.62
N LEU A 46 9.50 3.84 4.00
CA LEU A 46 8.58 2.71 4.22
C LEU A 46 8.96 1.98 5.50
N HIS A 47 7.96 1.64 6.32
CA HIS A 47 8.22 1.00 7.61
C HIS A 47 8.78 -0.42 7.42
N LYS A 48 9.99 -0.69 7.92
CA LYS A 48 10.69 -1.98 7.72
C LYS A 48 9.87 -3.21 8.15
N GLY A 49 9.11 -3.10 9.24
CA GLY A 49 8.22 -4.17 9.70
C GLY A 49 7.12 -4.50 8.69
N VAL A 50 6.57 -3.50 8.00
CA VAL A 50 5.56 -3.69 6.94
C VAL A 50 6.18 -4.38 5.73
N MET A 51 7.40 -3.96 5.35
CA MET A 51 8.15 -4.53 4.23
C MET A 51 8.63 -5.96 4.46
N ALA A 52 8.54 -6.48 5.69
CA ALA A 52 8.91 -7.86 6.02
C ALA A 52 7.83 -8.89 5.63
N HIS A 53 6.62 -8.45 5.26
CA HIS A 53 5.50 -9.32 4.93
C HIS A 53 5.22 -9.30 3.43
N SER A 54 5.01 -10.46 2.81
CA SER A 54 4.61 -10.56 1.41
C SER A 54 3.17 -10.06 1.18
N SER A 55 2.29 -10.26 2.17
CA SER A 55 0.90 -9.82 2.14
C SER A 55 0.35 -9.64 3.55
N PHE A 56 -0.54 -8.67 3.74
CA PHE A 56 -1.15 -8.37 5.04
C PHE A 56 -2.39 -7.48 4.86
N ILE A 57 -3.15 -7.30 5.94
CA ILE A 57 -4.23 -6.30 6.02
C ILE A 57 -3.70 -5.12 6.82
N ALA A 58 -3.75 -3.93 6.23
CA ALA A 58 -3.49 -2.67 6.92
C ALA A 58 -4.83 -2.06 7.34
N THR A 59 -4.92 -1.61 8.58
CA THR A 59 -6.00 -0.74 9.07
C THR A 59 -5.50 0.71 9.14
N PRO A 60 -6.40 1.70 9.20
CA PRO A 60 -6.01 3.12 9.30
C PRO A 60 -5.09 3.43 10.49
N ASP A 61 -5.11 2.63 11.56
CA ASP A 61 -4.24 2.80 12.71
C ASP A 61 -2.80 2.33 12.46
N ASN A 62 -2.57 1.50 11.43
CA ASN A 62 -1.25 0.99 11.11
C ASN A 62 -0.38 2.03 10.40
N ILE A 63 0.84 2.21 10.89
CA ILE A 63 1.85 3.06 10.26
C ILE A 63 2.47 2.32 9.08
N MET A 64 2.21 2.78 7.87
CA MET A 64 2.78 2.23 6.64
C MET A 64 4.18 2.79 6.38
N GLY A 65 4.44 4.00 6.88
CA GLY A 65 5.71 4.69 6.73
C GLY A 65 5.56 6.17 7.01
N TRP A 66 6.47 6.94 6.44
CA TRP A 66 6.52 8.39 6.56
C TRP A 66 6.82 9.02 5.21
N VAL A 67 6.38 10.26 5.06
CA VAL A 67 6.58 11.09 3.88
C VAL A 67 7.08 12.46 4.31
N ASP A 68 7.86 13.10 3.45
CA ASP A 68 8.21 14.51 3.66
C ASP A 68 7.05 15.44 3.24
N HIS A 69 7.35 16.74 3.10
CA HIS A 69 6.42 17.79 2.68
C HIS A 69 5.69 17.53 1.36
N GLY A 70 6.21 16.70 0.46
CA GLY A 70 5.52 16.34 -0.78
C GLY A 70 4.37 15.35 -0.59
N GLY A 71 4.28 14.68 0.56
CA GLY A 71 3.12 13.90 0.95
C GLY A 71 2.71 12.83 -0.07
N LEU A 72 1.42 12.80 -0.41
CA LEU A 72 0.87 11.85 -1.38
C LEU A 72 1.27 12.11 -2.84
N SER A 73 1.92 13.24 -3.13
CA SER A 73 2.29 13.60 -4.52
C SER A 73 3.33 12.65 -5.12
N TYR A 74 4.06 11.89 -4.30
CA TYR A 74 5.02 10.88 -4.75
C TYR A 74 4.40 9.58 -5.25
N PHE A 75 3.11 9.38 -4.97
CA PHE A 75 2.41 8.15 -5.33
C PHE A 75 1.60 8.31 -6.61
N SER A 76 1.33 7.19 -7.27
CA SER A 76 0.39 7.09 -8.37
C SER A 76 -0.34 5.76 -8.28
N VAL A 77 -1.64 5.76 -8.56
CA VAL A 77 -2.48 4.57 -8.48
C VAL A 77 -3.00 4.26 -9.87
N ASN A 78 -2.79 3.02 -10.31
CA ASN A 78 -3.39 2.49 -11.52
C ASN A 78 -4.30 1.32 -11.16
N GLN A 79 -5.21 0.98 -12.08
CA GLN A 79 -5.85 -0.34 -12.05
C GLN A 79 -4.78 -1.43 -12.14
N GLY A 80 -4.95 -2.45 -11.32
CA GLY A 80 -4.20 -3.70 -11.41
C GLY A 80 -4.61 -4.50 -12.65
N PRO A 81 -4.02 -5.68 -12.87
CA PRO A 81 -4.40 -6.53 -13.99
C PRO A 81 -5.89 -6.94 -13.87
N THR A 82 -6.73 -6.39 -14.73
CA THR A 82 -8.14 -6.76 -14.85
C THR A 82 -8.33 -7.72 -16.03
N SER A 83 -9.27 -8.66 -15.90
CA SER A 83 -9.64 -9.57 -17.00
C SER A 83 -10.45 -8.88 -18.10
N LYS A 84 -10.92 -7.65 -17.86
CA LYS A 84 -11.66 -6.82 -18.81
C LYS A 84 -10.87 -5.53 -19.08
N PRO A 85 -10.68 -5.14 -20.36
CA PRO A 85 -10.10 -3.85 -20.70
C PRO A 85 -11.00 -2.73 -20.14
N ASN A 86 -10.38 -1.73 -19.55
CA ASN A 86 -11.06 -0.64 -18.87
C ASN A 86 -11.89 0.19 -19.88
N GLU A 87 -13.21 0.21 -19.74
CA GLU A 87 -14.09 1.11 -20.52
C GLU A 87 -14.17 2.51 -19.91
N ASP A 88 -13.76 2.70 -18.65
CA ASP A 88 -13.74 4.00 -17.97
C ASP A 88 -12.32 4.41 -17.57
N GLY A 89 -11.79 5.42 -18.27
CA GLY A 89 -10.45 6.01 -18.07
C GLY A 89 -10.34 6.93 -16.85
N ALA A 90 -11.06 6.66 -15.76
CA ALA A 90 -11.01 7.51 -14.57
C ALA A 90 -9.67 7.36 -13.84
N ALA A 91 -8.96 8.48 -13.65
CA ALA A 91 -7.71 8.50 -12.91
C ALA A 91 -7.98 8.28 -11.40
N HIS A 92 -7.26 7.33 -10.79
CA HIS A 92 -7.34 7.06 -9.36
C HIS A 92 -6.37 7.95 -8.58
N LEU A 93 -6.91 8.73 -7.64
CA LEU A 93 -6.10 9.62 -6.81
C LEU A 93 -5.57 8.85 -5.59
N PRO A 94 -4.27 8.96 -5.25
CA PRO A 94 -3.73 8.31 -4.06
C PRO A 94 -4.51 8.65 -2.77
N SER A 95 -5.04 9.87 -2.67
CA SER A 95 -5.82 10.34 -1.51
C SER A 95 -7.15 9.61 -1.30
N GLN A 96 -7.62 8.81 -2.27
CA GLN A 96 -8.78 7.94 -2.09
C GLN A 96 -8.44 6.75 -1.18
N PHE A 97 -7.17 6.33 -1.14
CA PHE A 97 -6.73 5.09 -0.49
C PHE A 97 -5.71 5.32 0.63
N LEU A 98 -4.98 6.44 0.58
CA LEU A 98 -3.90 6.77 1.47
C LEU A 98 -4.14 8.12 2.14
N SER A 99 -3.66 8.26 3.37
CA SER A 99 -3.65 9.51 4.11
C SER A 99 -2.26 9.82 4.64
N THR A 100 -1.97 11.11 4.78
CA THR A 100 -0.71 11.62 5.34
C THR A 100 -1.03 12.66 6.38
N ASP A 101 -1.04 12.27 7.65
CA ASP A 101 -1.25 13.18 8.78
C ASP A 101 0.05 13.32 9.58
N GLY A 102 0.52 14.55 9.77
CA GLY A 102 1.81 14.83 10.40
C GLY A 102 3.02 14.15 9.72
N GLY A 103 2.93 13.88 8.41
CA GLY A 103 3.96 13.14 7.66
C GLY A 103 3.91 11.62 7.86
N ILE A 104 2.93 11.08 8.59
CA ILE A 104 2.75 9.64 8.78
C ILE A 104 1.84 9.10 7.67
N LEU A 105 2.33 8.11 6.92
CA LEU A 105 1.60 7.45 5.84
C LEU A 105 0.73 6.32 6.40
N ARG A 106 -0.56 6.35 6.07
CA ARG A 106 -1.58 5.37 6.48
C ARG A 106 -2.52 5.05 5.31
N VAL A 107 -3.31 3.99 5.46
CA VAL A 107 -4.47 3.71 4.60
C VAL A 107 -5.70 4.45 5.10
N THR A 108 -6.65 4.78 4.22
CA THR A 108 -7.91 5.47 4.58
C THR A 108 -8.99 4.51 5.11
N SER A 109 -8.94 3.25 4.69
CA SER A 109 -9.82 2.17 5.13
C SER A 109 -9.01 0.88 5.31
N PRO A 110 -9.55 -0.14 6.02
CA PRO A 110 -8.95 -1.47 5.97
C PRO A 110 -8.66 -1.88 4.52
N THR A 111 -7.44 -2.34 4.27
CA THR A 111 -6.94 -2.56 2.91
C THR A 111 -6.05 -3.79 2.93
N ARG A 112 -6.34 -4.77 2.06
CA ARG A 112 -5.38 -5.85 1.80
C ARG A 112 -4.30 -5.37 0.87
N ILE A 113 -3.06 -5.67 1.24
CA ILE A 113 -1.86 -5.29 0.51
C ILE A 113 -1.08 -6.56 0.15
N TYR A 114 -0.60 -6.61 -1.09
CA TYR A 114 0.32 -7.61 -1.62
C TYR A 114 1.57 -6.90 -2.14
N LEU A 115 2.68 -7.03 -1.41
CA LEU A 115 3.94 -6.41 -1.84
C LEU A 115 4.48 -7.13 -3.06
N ILE A 116 4.90 -6.35 -4.06
CA ILE A 116 5.56 -6.88 -5.26
C ILE A 116 7.04 -6.53 -5.32
N ALA A 117 7.48 -5.59 -4.48
CA ALA A 117 8.86 -5.21 -4.32
C ALA A 117 9.12 -4.75 -2.88
N THR A 118 10.28 -5.12 -2.34
CA THR A 118 10.71 -4.79 -0.97
C THR A 118 12.05 -4.06 -0.92
N VAL A 119 12.61 -3.68 -2.08
CA VAL A 119 13.83 -2.88 -2.18
C VAL A 119 13.61 -1.71 -3.15
N PRO A 120 14.24 -0.53 -2.95
CA PRO A 120 13.94 0.67 -3.71
C PRO A 120 14.03 0.51 -5.24
N ILE A 121 15.06 -0.18 -5.73
CA ILE A 121 15.26 -0.38 -7.17
C ILE A 121 14.11 -1.15 -7.82
N ASP A 122 13.60 -2.18 -7.14
CA ASP A 122 12.49 -2.99 -7.63
C ASP A 122 11.16 -2.25 -7.48
N ILE A 123 11.00 -1.44 -6.43
CA ILE A 123 9.80 -0.61 -6.25
C ILE A 123 9.63 0.38 -7.40
N HIS A 124 10.71 1.03 -7.85
CA HIS A 124 10.65 1.92 -8.99
C HIS A 124 10.37 1.18 -10.31
N LYS A 125 10.93 -0.02 -10.48
CA LYS A 125 10.80 -0.79 -11.71
C LYS A 125 9.42 -1.44 -11.85
N HIS A 126 8.89 -1.96 -10.74
CA HIS A 126 7.72 -2.83 -10.75
C HIS A 126 6.50 -2.22 -10.07
N GLY A 127 6.65 -1.16 -9.28
CA GLY A 127 5.63 -0.66 -8.35
C GLY A 127 5.83 -1.21 -6.95
N LEU A 128 5.14 -0.63 -5.97
CA LEU A 128 5.28 -1.00 -4.55
C LEU A 128 4.44 -2.24 -4.21
N CYS A 129 3.14 -2.18 -4.51
CA CYS A 129 2.20 -3.23 -4.14
C CYS A 129 0.98 -3.26 -5.05
N PHE A 130 0.30 -4.40 -5.03
CA PHE A 130 -1.12 -4.46 -5.34
C PHE A 130 -1.93 -4.30 -4.05
N PHE A 131 -3.11 -3.71 -4.14
CA PHE A 131 -3.97 -3.54 -2.98
C PHE A 131 -5.46 -3.50 -3.35
N THR A 132 -6.30 -3.79 -2.36
CA THR A 132 -7.76 -3.71 -2.47
C THR A 132 -8.33 -3.31 -1.10
N PRO A 133 -9.13 -2.22 -1.01
CA PRO A 133 -9.92 -1.92 0.18
C PRO A 133 -10.82 -3.10 0.57
N VAL A 134 -11.06 -3.29 1.87
CA VAL A 134 -11.89 -4.37 2.45
C VAL A 134 -12.79 -3.86 3.56
#